data_AF-A0A932R1A4-F1
#
_entry.id   AF-A0A932R1A4-F1
#
_cell.length_a   1.000
_cell.length_b   1.000
_cell.length_c   1.000
_cell.angle_alpha   90.00
_cell.angle_beta   90.00
_cell.angle_gamma   90.00
#
_symmetry.space_group_name_H-M   'P 1'
#
loop_
_entity.id
_entity.type
_entity.pdbx_description
1 polymer ?
#
loop_
_entity_poly.entity_id
_entity_poly.type
_entity_poly.pdbx_seq_one_letter_code
_entity_poly.pdbx_strand_id
1 'polypeptide(L)'
;MTKDMIHAKALLVDDYIGLVGSNNIDAMSFDFNAEAGVTFQNKAMVRDLKNIVDIWKADATPFRHNGRFETWYYRIAELVVHFIQPVL
;
A
#
# COMPACT_ATOMS: atom_id res chain seq x y z
N MET A 1 6.42 -18.95 1.81
CA MET A 1 5.08 -18.32 1.75
C MET A 1 4.56 -18.59 0.35
N THR A 2 3.29 -18.96 0.19
CA THR A 2 2.74 -19.29 -1.12
C THR A 2 2.94 -18.11 -2.07
N LYS A 3 3.23 -18.39 -3.34
CA LYS A 3 3.42 -17.43 -4.42
C LYS A 3 2.08 -16.82 -4.85
N ASP A 4 1.24 -16.49 -3.88
CA ASP A 4 -0.10 -15.99 -4.06
C ASP A 4 -0.14 -14.52 -3.63
N MET A 5 -1.15 -13.82 -4.13
CA MET A 5 -1.43 -12.40 -3.94
C MET A 5 -1.15 -11.90 -2.49
N ILE A 6 -0.39 -10.82 -2.37
CA ILE A 6 -0.15 -10.13 -1.08
C ILE A 6 -1.42 -9.38 -0.68
N HIS A 7 -2.07 -9.83 0.39
CA HIS A 7 -3.27 -9.17 0.96
C HIS A 7 -2.98 -8.41 2.27
N ALA A 8 -1.71 -8.37 2.71
CA ALA A 8 -1.31 -7.68 3.92
C ALA A 8 -1.45 -6.16 3.78
N LYS A 9 -1.97 -5.50 4.82
CA LYS A 9 -1.90 -4.04 4.99
C LYS A 9 -1.08 -3.75 6.23
N ALA A 10 0.09 -3.18 6.01
CA ALA A 10 1.02 -2.88 7.08
C ALA A 10 1.81 -1.61 6.75
N LEU A 11 2.18 -0.88 7.79
CA LEU A 11 3.07 0.27 7.72
C LEU A 11 4.22 0.08 8.70
N LEU A 12 5.43 0.38 8.25
CA LEU A 12 6.63 0.40 9.07
C LEU A 12 7.29 1.78 8.90
N VAL A 13 7.46 2.50 10.01
CA VAL A 13 8.02 3.86 10.04
C VAL A 13 9.33 3.85 10.82
N ASP A 14 10.40 4.25 10.15
CA ASP A 14 11.75 4.46 10.71
C ASP A 14 12.27 3.32 11.60
N ASP A 15 11.88 2.07 11.31
CA ASP A 15 12.19 0.89 12.14
C ASP A 15 11.81 1.05 13.63
N TYR A 16 10.82 1.91 13.91
CA TYR A 16 10.40 2.27 15.27
C TYR A 16 8.91 2.02 15.53
N ILE A 17 8.05 2.28 14.54
CA ILE A 17 6.59 2.09 14.65
C ILE A 17 6.14 1.10 13.60
N GLY A 18 5.38 0.09 14.02
CA GLY A 18 4.68 -0.82 13.14
C GLY A 18 3.16 -0.65 13.27
N LEU A 19 2.45 -0.80 12.16
CA LEU A 19 1.00 -0.88 12.09
C LEU A 19 0.61 -2.05 11.21
N VAL A 20 -0.36 -2.85 11.66
CA VAL A 20 -1.00 -3.89 10.85
C VAL A 20 -2.51 -3.79 11.07
N GLY A 21 -3.31 -3.89 10.01
CA GLY A 21 -4.77 -3.78 10.12
C GLY A 21 -5.53 -4.20 8.87
N SER A 22 -6.82 -3.90 8.86
CA SER A 22 -7.70 -4.11 7.71
C SER A 22 -7.67 -2.95 6.70
N ASN A 23 -7.23 -1.76 7.13
CA ASN A 23 -7.26 -0.53 6.32
C ASN A 23 -6.41 -0.68 5.06
N ASN A 24 -7.03 -0.53 3.89
CA ASN A 24 -6.31 -0.27 2.66
C ASN A 24 -5.74 1.17 2.66
N ILE A 25 -4.75 1.41 1.81
CA ILE A 25 -4.20 2.76 1.58
C ILE A 25 -5.00 3.39 0.41
N ASP A 26 -6.28 3.65 0.65
CA ASP A 26 -7.20 4.31 -0.29
C ASP A 26 -8.18 5.22 0.45
N ALA A 27 -8.81 6.17 -0.27
CA ALA A 27 -9.68 7.18 0.33
C ALA A 27 -10.89 6.56 1.05
N MET A 28 -11.47 5.48 0.51
CA MET A 28 -12.64 4.84 1.10
C MET A 28 -12.35 4.17 2.44
N SER A 29 -11.22 3.47 2.56
CA SER A 29 -10.78 2.86 3.82
C SER A 29 -10.42 3.90 4.89
N PHE A 30 -10.10 5.14 4.52
CA PHE A 30 -9.85 6.21 5.50
C PHE A 30 -11.12 6.93 5.95
N ASP A 31 -12.07 7.17 5.04
CA ASP A 31 -13.20 8.08 5.32
C ASP A 31 -14.51 7.35 5.67
N PHE A 32 -14.71 6.10 5.21
CA PHE A 32 -16.04 5.47 5.27
C PHE A 32 -16.06 4.07 5.89
N ASN A 33 -15.01 3.27 5.72
CA ASN A 33 -15.02 1.90 6.24
C ASN A 33 -14.74 1.85 7.74
N ALA A 34 -15.47 0.98 8.43
CA ALA A 34 -15.13 0.62 9.81
C ALA A 34 -13.93 -0.33 9.80
N GLU A 35 -12.76 0.21 10.08
CA GLU A 35 -11.51 -0.52 10.04
C GLU A 35 -10.97 -0.84 11.44
N ALA A 36 -10.15 -1.90 11.54
CA ALA A 36 -9.47 -2.29 12.76
C ALA A 36 -7.97 -2.50 12.50
N GLY A 37 -7.13 -1.95 13.37
CA GLY A 37 -5.69 -2.10 13.28
C GLY A 37 -5.02 -2.01 14.65
N VAL A 38 -3.79 -2.50 14.70
CA VAL A 38 -2.92 -2.43 15.87
C VAL A 38 -1.68 -1.64 15.51
N THR A 39 -1.40 -0.59 16.27
CA THR A 39 -0.14 0.15 16.22
C THR A 39 0.75 -0.30 17.38
N PHE A 40 2.02 -0.54 17.11
CA PHE A 40 2.97 -1.04 18.10
C PHE A 40 4.36 -0.42 17.94
N GLN A 41 5.04 -0.25 19.09
CA GLN A 41 6.42 0.25 19.18
C GLN A 41 7.36 -0.79 19.84
N ASN A 42 6.85 -1.99 20.11
CA ASN A 42 7.65 -3.05 20.69
C ASN A 42 8.74 -3.45 19.68
N LYS A 43 10.01 -3.31 20.08
CA LYS A 43 11.17 -3.53 19.22
C LYS A 43 11.23 -4.93 18.59
N ALA A 44 10.76 -5.96 19.28
CA ALA A 44 10.73 -7.31 18.73
C ALA A 44 9.68 -7.42 17.61
N MET A 45 8.47 -6.94 17.86
CA MET A 45 7.39 -6.95 16.86
C MET A 45 7.73 -6.10 15.63
N VAL A 46 8.35 -4.93 15.84
CA VAL A 46 8.80 -4.05 14.74
C VAL A 46 9.86 -4.75 13.89
N ARG A 47 10.80 -5.45 14.54
CA ARG A 47 11.81 -6.25 13.84
C ARG A 47 11.19 -7.41 13.05
N ASP A 48 10.19 -8.08 13.61
CA ASP A 48 9.49 -9.16 12.92
C ASP A 48 8.77 -8.65 11.67
N LEU A 49 8.06 -7.51 11.78
CA LEU A 49 7.41 -6.87 10.64
C LEU A 49 8.44 -6.47 9.58
N LYS A 50 9.57 -5.88 9.99
CA LYS A 50 10.67 -5.53 9.08
C LYS A 50 11.19 -6.73 8.31
N ASN A 51 11.42 -7.86 8.99
CA ASN A 51 11.92 -9.08 8.36
C ASN A 51 10.94 -9.60 7.29
N ILE A 52 9.63 -9.56 7.57
CA ILE A 52 8.59 -9.96 6.61
C ILE A 52 8.63 -9.05 5.36
N VAL A 53 8.70 -7.73 5.56
CA VAL A 53 8.77 -6.76 4.46
C VAL A 53 10.07 -6.94 3.64
N ASP A 54 11.20 -7.20 4.28
CA ASP A 54 12.47 -7.42 3.59
C ASP A 54 12.44 -8.67 2.72
N ILE A 55 11.78 -9.75 3.17
CA ILE A 55 11.54 -10.95 2.35
C ILE A 55 10.70 -10.61 1.12
N TRP A 56 9.58 -9.88 1.30
CA TRP A 56 8.74 -9.47 0.17
C TRP A 56 9.48 -8.58 -0.83
N LYS A 57 10.33 -7.68 -0.34
CA LYS A 57 11.16 -6.81 -1.19
C LYS A 57 12.20 -7.59 -1.96
N ALA A 58 12.82 -8.60 -1.36
CA ALA A 58 13.80 -9.46 -2.03
C ALA A 58 13.17 -10.27 -3.16
N ASP A 59 11.92 -10.70 -3.00
CA ASP A 59 11.16 -11.44 -4.02
C ASP A 59 10.49 -10.54 -5.07
N ALA A 60 10.44 -9.22 -4.85
CA ALA A 60 9.76 -8.28 -5.74
C ALA A 60 10.63 -7.83 -6.92
N THR A 61 9.99 -7.56 -8.05
CA THR A 61 10.62 -6.89 -9.20
C THR A 61 10.48 -5.37 -9.07
N PRO A 62 11.58 -4.58 -9.09
CA PRO A 62 11.50 -3.13 -9.01
C PRO A 62 10.66 -2.53 -10.15
N PHE A 63 9.60 -1.80 -9.80
CA PHE A 63 8.81 -1.07 -10.77
C PHE A 63 9.57 0.19 -11.21
N ARG A 64 9.90 0.27 -12.51
CA ARG A 64 10.48 1.47 -13.13
C ARG A 64 9.44 2.10 -14.03
N HIS A 65 9.03 3.31 -13.69
CA HIS A 65 8.14 4.06 -14.55
C HIS A 65 8.90 4.51 -15.81
N ASN A 66 8.59 3.89 -16.95
CA ASN A 66 9.14 4.28 -18.25
C ASN A 66 8.12 5.23 -18.89
N GLY A 67 8.33 6.54 -18.76
CA GLY A 67 7.34 7.60 -18.99
C GLY A 67 6.71 7.62 -20.39
N ARG A 68 5.78 6.72 -20.67
CA ARG A 68 5.01 6.65 -21.91
C ARG A 68 3.54 6.85 -21.61
N PHE A 69 3.14 8.11 -21.50
CA PHE A 69 1.75 8.55 -21.61
C PHE A 69 1.65 9.76 -22.54
N GLU A 70 2.22 9.64 -23.74
CA GLU A 70 2.24 10.71 -24.76
C GLU A 70 1.09 10.55 -25.77
N THR A 71 -0.09 10.11 -25.33
CA THR A 71 -1.27 10.05 -26.21
C THR A 71 -2.41 10.88 -25.64
N TRP A 72 -3.03 11.71 -26.48
CA TRP A 72 -4.02 12.71 -26.09
C TRP A 72 -5.21 12.14 -25.30
N TYR A 73 -5.61 10.89 -25.58
CA TYR A 73 -6.73 10.24 -24.90
C TYR A 73 -6.42 9.88 -23.43
N TYR A 74 -5.15 9.72 -23.04
CA TYR A 74 -4.79 9.50 -21.63
C TYR A 74 -5.08 10.74 -20.77
N ARG A 75 -4.93 11.95 -21.32
CA ARG A 75 -5.27 13.19 -20.60
C ARG A 75 -6.77 13.32 -20.35
N ILE A 76 -7.59 12.88 -21.31
CA ILE A 76 -9.05 12.88 -21.15
C ILE A 76 -9.45 11.81 -20.13
N ALA A 77 -8.85 10.61 -20.22
CA ALA A 77 -9.09 9.54 -19.25
C ALA A 77 -8.69 9.96 -17.82
N GLU A 78 -7.56 10.63 -17.65
CA GLU A 78 -7.11 11.16 -16.36
C GLU A 78 -8.14 12.14 -15.76
N LEU A 79 -8.66 13.06 -16.56
CA LEU A 79 -9.69 14.00 -16.12
C LEU A 79 -10.95 13.27 -15.66
N VAL A 80 -11.41 12.26 -16.42
CA VAL A 80 -12.57 11.44 -16.04
C VAL A 80 -12.30 10.66 -14.76
N VAL A 81 -11.14 10.01 -14.63
CA VAL A 81 -10.74 9.27 -13.43
C VAL A 81 -10.72 10.19 -12.22
N HIS A 82 -10.17 11.39 -12.34
CA HIS A 82 -10.09 12.35 -11.25
C HIS A 82 -11.47 12.80 -10.74
N PHE A 83 -12.46 12.92 -11.63
CA PHE A 83 -13.84 13.22 -11.24
C PHE A 83 -14.54 12.06 -10.52
N ILE A 84 -14.17 10.81 -10.81
CA ILE A 84 -14.84 9.60 -10.27
C ILE A 84 -14.12 9.09 -9.01
N GLN A 85 -12.81 9.32 -8.89
CA GLN A 85 -11.96 8.88 -7.78
C GLN A 85 -12.52 9.18 -6.38
N PRO A 86 -13.21 10.30 -6.08
CA PRO A 86 -13.74 10.55 -4.74
C PRO A 86 -14.82 9.55 -4.29
N VAL A 87 -15.36 8.76 -5.22
CA VAL A 87 -16.46 7.81 -4.99
C VAL A 87 -16.00 6.35 -5.14
N LEU A 88 -14.76 6.12 -5.58
CA LEU A 88 -14.12 4.81 -5.79
C LEU A 88 -12.99 4.55 -4.79
#